data_AF-Q0C719-F1
#
_entry.id   AF-Q0C719-F1
#
_cell.length_a   1.000
_cell.length_b   1.000
_cell.length_c   1.000
_cell.angle_alpha   90.00
_cell.angle_beta   90.00
_cell.angle_gamma   90.00
#
_symmetry.space_group_name_H-M   'P 1'
#
loop_
_entity.id
_entity.type
_entity.pdbx_description
1 polymer ?
#
loop_
_entity_poly.entity_id
_entity_poly.type
_entity_poly.pdbx_seq_one_letter_code
_entity_poly.pdbx_strand_id
1 'polypeptide(L)'
;MAEIGEFVIKTVNPKYRRTCCKADDSISQWYINLKKEVGATTEWGYNKASNDYHEALKPLAKIKDYETFIDKWETAFSVANDKGVAETLNYLSWSRDFFRSIKNVPEAVAWGISYRQTKGQDFQEGKLTYRDFAVDFRNEMGLVAPTTMHKKIGRGAFGPTYADQEANDQNAEGASRGRGGRTRSGKKRTRDNRSFSSKCMLCDVPGHKIEECFFLSQQAPTWFKPTDEKREEIEARIEEDVNIKRIVQGMRGKRPRTGTRSGSSRSASESLTKQEGTPVIED
;
A
#
# COMPACT_ATOMS: atom_id res chain seq x y z
N MET A 1 -11.08 55.43 -15.90
CA MET A 1 -9.67 55.08 -16.23
C MET A 1 -8.69 55.32 -15.06
N ALA A 2 -8.96 56.23 -14.11
CA ALA A 2 -8.07 56.48 -12.97
C ALA A 2 -8.01 55.34 -11.92
N GLU A 3 -9.11 54.62 -11.68
CA GLU A 3 -9.19 53.59 -10.63
C GLU A 3 -8.24 52.39 -10.86
N ILE A 4 -8.03 51.98 -12.11
CA ILE A 4 -7.17 50.83 -12.43
C ILE A 4 -5.70 51.20 -12.22
N GLY A 5 -5.28 52.41 -12.61
CA GLY A 5 -3.91 52.87 -12.40
C GLY A 5 -3.57 52.97 -10.91
N GLU A 6 -4.51 53.48 -10.11
CA GLU A 6 -4.35 53.58 -8.65
C GLU A 6 -4.32 52.20 -7.97
N PHE A 7 -5.15 51.25 -8.42
CA PHE A 7 -5.14 49.87 -7.95
C PHE A 7 -3.80 49.17 -8.24
N VAL A 8 -3.28 49.30 -9.47
CA VAL A 8 -1.98 48.73 -9.86
C VAL A 8 -0.86 49.34 -9.03
N ILE A 9 -0.85 50.67 -8.87
CA ILE A 9 0.13 51.33 -8.01
C ILE A 9 -0.01 50.85 -6.58
N LYS A 10 -1.20 50.58 -6.02
CA LYS A 10 -1.34 50.13 -4.63
C LYS A 10 -0.89 48.68 -4.39
N THR A 11 -1.05 47.80 -5.38
CA THR A 11 -0.86 46.35 -5.25
C THR A 11 0.53 45.86 -5.65
N VAL A 12 1.17 46.52 -6.62
CA VAL A 12 2.51 46.13 -7.11
C VAL A 12 3.58 46.41 -6.07
N ASN A 13 4.63 45.58 -5.98
CA ASN A 13 5.75 45.82 -5.05
C ASN A 13 6.43 47.19 -5.35
N PRO A 14 6.80 48.00 -4.33
CA PRO A 14 7.42 49.31 -4.52
C PRO A 14 8.61 49.35 -5.48
N LYS A 15 9.39 48.27 -5.57
CA LYS A 15 10.50 48.14 -6.54
C LYS A 15 10.01 48.23 -7.99
N TYR A 16 8.97 47.48 -8.33
CA TYR A 16 8.42 47.44 -9.69
C TYR A 16 7.58 48.67 -10.04
N ARG A 17 7.00 49.38 -9.06
CA ARG A 17 6.32 50.66 -9.32
C ARG A 17 7.27 51.68 -9.95
N ARG A 18 8.51 51.75 -9.44
CA ARG A 18 9.51 52.72 -9.89
C ARG A 18 10.11 52.37 -11.26
N THR A 19 10.22 51.08 -11.59
CA THR A 19 10.84 50.62 -12.84
C THR A 19 9.83 50.37 -13.96
N CYS A 20 8.60 49.95 -13.63
CA CYS A 20 7.61 49.46 -14.60
C CYS A 20 6.40 50.39 -14.79
N CYS A 21 6.08 51.26 -13.82
CA CYS A 21 4.87 52.08 -13.82
C CYS A 21 5.21 53.58 -13.92
N LYS A 22 5.76 54.02 -15.06
CA LYS A 22 6.09 55.43 -15.29
C LYS A 22 4.82 56.24 -15.55
N ALA A 23 4.74 57.47 -15.01
CA ALA A 23 3.55 58.31 -15.13
C ALA A 23 3.14 58.60 -16.59
N ASP A 24 4.12 58.57 -17.50
CA ASP A 24 3.97 58.88 -18.92
C ASP A 24 3.48 57.67 -19.74
N ASP A 25 3.57 56.46 -19.17
CA ASP A 25 3.18 55.22 -19.82
C ASP A 25 1.68 54.92 -19.59
N SER A 26 1.04 54.33 -20.60
CA SER A 26 -0.31 53.78 -20.43
C SER A 26 -0.32 52.59 -19.46
N ILE A 27 -1.47 52.32 -18.85
CA ILE A 27 -1.67 51.14 -17.98
C ILE A 27 -1.32 49.83 -18.71
N SER A 28 -1.60 49.74 -20.02
CA SER A 28 -1.21 48.60 -20.85
C SER A 28 0.31 48.43 -20.94
N GLN A 29 1.06 49.54 -21.00
CA GLN A 29 2.52 49.48 -20.95
C GLN A 29 3.05 49.16 -19.56
N TRP A 30 2.39 49.62 -18.50
CA TRP A 30 2.73 49.17 -17.14
C TRP A 30 2.61 47.66 -17.01
N TYR A 31 1.54 47.07 -17.55
CA TYR A 31 1.35 45.63 -17.56
C TYR A 31 2.46 44.90 -18.36
N ILE A 32 2.82 45.38 -19.54
CA ILE A 32 3.89 44.77 -20.35
C ILE A 32 5.23 44.85 -19.61
N ASN A 33 5.56 46.01 -19.02
CA ASN A 33 6.79 46.21 -18.28
C ASN A 33 6.84 45.34 -17.02
N LEU A 34 5.74 45.28 -16.26
CA LEU A 34 5.62 44.41 -15.08
C LEU A 34 5.79 42.94 -15.45
N LYS A 35 5.14 42.49 -16.53
CA LYS A 35 5.26 41.13 -17.04
C LYS A 35 6.71 40.80 -17.42
N LYS A 36 7.44 41.76 -18.00
CA LYS A 36 8.85 41.61 -18.39
C LYS A 36 9.81 41.59 -17.20
N GLU A 37 9.62 42.49 -16.24
CA GLU A 37 10.50 42.67 -15.06
C GLU A 37 10.29 41.66 -13.93
N VAL A 38 9.06 41.17 -13.75
CA VAL A 38 8.76 40.11 -12.78
C VAL A 38 9.30 38.75 -13.26
N GLY A 39 9.73 38.65 -14.52
CA GLY A 39 10.31 37.42 -15.04
C GLY A 39 9.30 36.28 -15.08
N ALA A 40 7.99 36.56 -15.09
CA ALA A 40 6.97 35.60 -15.48
C ALA A 40 7.00 35.40 -17.02
N THR A 41 8.21 35.28 -17.57
CA THR A 41 8.44 34.81 -18.92
C THR A 41 7.98 33.37 -19.01
N THR A 42 7.53 32.97 -20.20
CA THR A 42 7.20 31.58 -20.52
C THR A 42 8.33 30.64 -20.09
N GLU A 43 9.58 31.08 -20.21
CA GLU A 43 10.78 30.37 -19.77
C GLU A 43 10.84 30.14 -18.25
N TRP A 44 10.60 31.14 -17.40
CA TRP A 44 10.56 30.91 -15.95
C TRP A 44 9.42 29.98 -15.57
N GLY A 45 8.26 30.16 -16.21
CA GLY A 45 7.10 29.27 -16.02
C GLY A 45 7.44 27.83 -16.37
N TYR A 46 8.11 27.61 -17.49
CA TYR A 46 8.59 26.32 -17.97
C TYR A 46 9.61 25.72 -16.99
N ASN A 47 10.67 26.46 -16.65
CA ASN A 47 11.74 26.00 -15.75
C ASN A 47 11.20 25.65 -14.37
N LYS A 48 10.29 26.45 -13.82
CA LYS A 48 9.63 26.15 -12.56
C LYS A 48 8.83 24.85 -12.64
N ALA A 49 8.01 24.68 -13.67
CA ALA A 49 7.20 23.46 -13.80
C ALA A 49 8.06 22.21 -14.06
N SER A 50 9.14 22.33 -14.82
CA SER A 50 10.13 21.26 -14.98
C SER A 50 10.76 20.90 -13.64
N ASN A 51 11.18 21.89 -12.83
CA ASN A 51 11.73 21.64 -11.50
C ASN A 51 10.70 20.98 -10.57
N ASP A 52 9.47 21.48 -10.52
CA ASP A 52 8.38 20.95 -9.71
C ASP A 52 8.06 19.50 -10.09
N TYR A 53 8.07 19.17 -11.40
CA TYR A 53 7.91 17.81 -11.91
C TYR A 53 9.03 16.87 -11.45
N HIS A 54 10.29 17.28 -11.59
CA HIS A 54 11.43 16.50 -11.12
C HIS A 54 11.46 16.33 -9.61
N GLU A 55 11.01 17.34 -8.87
CA GLU A 55 10.85 17.27 -7.42
C GLU A 55 9.75 16.27 -7.00
N ALA A 56 8.64 16.22 -7.73
CA ALA A 56 7.58 15.25 -7.48
C ALA A 56 8.03 13.79 -7.76
N LEU A 57 9.04 13.61 -8.61
CA LEU A 57 9.66 12.31 -8.92
C LEU A 57 10.79 11.90 -7.96
N LYS A 58 10.98 12.62 -6.84
CA LYS A 58 11.86 12.17 -5.77
C LYS A 58 11.48 10.73 -5.36
N PRO A 59 12.46 9.82 -5.16
CA PRO A 59 12.15 8.40 -5.00
C PRO A 59 11.16 8.10 -3.87
N LEU A 60 10.13 7.31 -4.18
CA LEU A 60 9.19 6.81 -3.20
C LEU A 60 9.94 5.89 -2.23
N ALA A 61 10.01 6.29 -0.96
CA ALA A 61 10.79 5.57 0.05
C ALA A 61 10.04 4.39 0.66
N LYS A 62 8.71 4.50 0.82
CA LYS A 62 7.87 3.52 1.51
C LYS A 62 6.53 3.41 0.81
N ILE A 63 6.03 2.19 0.69
CA ILE A 63 4.76 1.94 0.01
C ILE A 63 3.59 2.68 0.68
N LYS A 64 3.58 2.81 2.02
CA LYS A 64 2.52 3.52 2.76
C LYS A 64 2.32 4.99 2.34
N ASP A 65 3.30 5.61 1.69
CA ASP A 65 3.27 7.00 1.29
C ASP A 65 2.83 7.17 -0.18
N TYR A 66 2.37 6.08 -0.84
CA TYR A 66 2.04 6.02 -2.27
C TYR A 66 0.99 7.06 -2.68
N GLU A 67 -0.07 7.26 -1.89
CA GLU A 67 -1.14 8.22 -2.20
C GLU A 67 -0.58 9.64 -2.30
N THR A 68 0.18 10.06 -1.28
CA THR A 68 0.78 11.39 -1.27
C THR A 68 1.82 11.58 -2.37
N PHE A 69 2.47 10.50 -2.79
CA PHE A 69 3.44 10.53 -3.88
C PHE A 69 2.74 10.68 -5.24
N ILE A 70 1.72 9.87 -5.53
CA ILE A 70 1.03 9.92 -6.81
C ILE A 70 0.24 11.22 -6.97
N ASP A 71 -0.34 11.78 -5.90
CA ASP A 71 -1.05 13.07 -5.96
C ASP A 71 -0.10 14.23 -6.30
N LYS A 72 1.09 14.24 -5.68
CA LYS A 72 2.13 15.23 -5.99
C LYS A 72 2.60 15.10 -7.42
N TRP A 73 2.86 13.89 -7.87
CA TRP A 73 3.26 13.62 -9.25
C TRP A 73 2.18 14.06 -10.23
N GLU A 74 0.93 13.68 -10.05
CA GLU A 74 -0.17 14.01 -10.97
C GLU A 74 -0.39 15.53 -11.06
N THR A 75 -0.33 16.22 -9.92
CA THR A 75 -0.45 17.69 -9.86
C THR A 75 0.71 18.36 -10.61
N ALA A 76 1.95 17.97 -10.33
CA ALA A 76 3.12 18.54 -10.97
C ALA A 76 3.16 18.19 -12.48
N PHE A 77 2.76 16.97 -12.84
CA PHE A 77 2.65 16.51 -14.21
C PHE A 77 1.66 17.34 -15.00
N SER A 78 0.46 17.59 -14.48
CA SER A 78 -0.55 18.41 -15.16
C SER A 78 0.01 19.81 -15.46
N VAL A 79 0.63 20.46 -14.47
CA VAL A 79 1.20 21.81 -14.63
C VAL A 79 2.37 21.81 -15.63
N ALA A 80 3.22 20.79 -15.62
CA ALA A 80 4.34 20.65 -16.55
C ALA A 80 3.86 20.36 -17.98
N ASN A 81 2.85 19.49 -18.13
CA ASN A 81 2.25 19.15 -19.40
C ASN A 81 1.55 20.37 -20.05
N ASP A 82 0.81 21.15 -19.25
CA ASP A 82 0.14 22.38 -19.72
C ASP A 82 1.15 23.44 -20.21
N LYS A 83 2.37 23.42 -19.68
CA LYS A 83 3.46 24.31 -20.09
C LYS A 83 4.37 23.72 -21.16
N GLY A 84 4.07 22.52 -21.66
CA GLY A 84 4.82 21.88 -22.73
C GLY A 84 6.21 21.39 -22.32
N VAL A 85 6.40 21.01 -21.05
CA VAL A 85 7.66 20.41 -20.56
C VAL A 85 7.94 19.11 -21.32
N ALA A 86 9.08 19.03 -22.00
CA ALA A 86 9.37 17.95 -22.96
C ALA A 86 9.25 16.54 -22.36
N GLU A 87 9.63 16.40 -21.08
CA GLU A 87 9.62 15.15 -20.34
C GLU A 87 8.20 14.60 -20.14
N THR A 88 7.18 15.46 -20.04
CA THR A 88 5.78 15.06 -19.82
C THR A 88 5.02 14.75 -21.11
N LEU A 89 5.51 15.21 -22.27
CA LEU A 89 4.82 15.06 -23.55
C LEU A 89 4.90 13.63 -24.11
N ASN A 90 5.96 12.89 -23.80
CA ASN A 90 6.18 11.55 -24.35
C ASN A 90 6.05 10.49 -23.27
N TYR A 91 5.19 9.49 -23.51
CA TYR A 91 5.01 8.32 -22.65
C TYR A 91 6.32 7.66 -22.22
N LEU A 92 7.22 7.38 -23.17
CA LEU A 92 8.48 6.69 -22.89
C LEU A 92 9.39 7.52 -21.99
N SER A 93 9.31 8.84 -22.06
CA SER A 93 10.08 9.75 -21.21
C SER A 93 9.55 9.73 -19.78
N TRP A 94 8.29 10.14 -19.58
CA TRP A 94 7.76 10.28 -18.23
C TRP A 94 7.59 8.94 -17.52
N SER A 95 7.21 7.87 -18.24
CA SER A 95 7.04 6.56 -17.61
C SER A 95 8.38 6.04 -17.10
N ARG A 96 9.47 6.19 -17.86
CA ARG A 96 10.82 5.82 -17.42
C ARG A 96 11.19 6.54 -16.13
N ASP A 97 10.92 7.84 -16.05
CA ASP A 97 11.27 8.63 -14.87
C ASP A 97 10.39 8.28 -13.66
N PHE A 98 9.10 8.03 -13.89
CA PHE A 98 8.21 7.47 -12.87
C PHE A 98 8.72 6.13 -12.34
N PHE A 99 9.07 5.19 -13.22
CA PHE A 99 9.56 3.88 -12.79
C PHE A 99 10.91 3.95 -12.04
N ARG A 100 11.75 4.95 -12.34
CA ARG A 100 12.97 5.22 -11.55
C ARG A 100 12.64 5.74 -10.15
N SER A 101 11.56 6.51 -10.00
CA SER A 101 11.16 7.04 -8.70
C SER A 101 10.63 5.95 -7.76
N ILE A 102 9.96 4.91 -8.27
CA ILE A 102 9.40 3.83 -7.43
C ILE A 102 10.39 2.67 -7.16
N LYS A 103 11.63 2.75 -7.64
CA LYS A 103 12.63 1.67 -7.61
C LYS A 103 12.91 1.06 -6.22
N ASN A 104 12.63 1.82 -5.15
CA ASN A 104 12.87 1.39 -3.78
C ASN A 104 11.69 0.62 -3.16
N VAL A 105 10.57 0.49 -3.88
CA VAL A 105 9.36 -0.22 -3.44
C VAL A 105 9.16 -1.46 -4.33
N PRO A 106 9.53 -2.66 -3.86
CA PRO A 106 9.50 -3.88 -4.68
C PRO A 106 8.13 -4.19 -5.30
N GLU A 107 7.05 -3.97 -4.55
CA GLU A 107 5.67 -4.20 -5.00
C GLU A 107 5.31 -3.28 -6.18
N ALA A 108 5.73 -2.01 -6.09
CA ALA A 108 5.54 -1.01 -7.15
C ALA A 108 6.39 -1.34 -8.38
N VAL A 109 7.60 -1.85 -8.19
CA VAL A 109 8.47 -2.32 -9.29
C VAL A 109 7.86 -3.52 -10.01
N ALA A 110 7.38 -4.52 -9.27
CA ALA A 110 6.76 -5.72 -9.83
C ALA A 110 5.50 -5.35 -10.66
N TRP A 111 4.63 -4.50 -10.10
CA TRP A 111 3.50 -3.95 -10.82
C TRP A 111 3.95 -3.21 -12.08
N GLY A 112 4.95 -2.32 -11.98
CA GLY A 112 5.40 -1.50 -13.10
C GLY A 112 6.05 -2.26 -14.25
N ILE A 113 6.58 -3.47 -14.00
CA ILE A 113 7.05 -4.38 -15.05
C ILE A 113 5.85 -4.98 -15.79
N SER A 114 4.90 -5.57 -15.06
CA SER A 114 3.67 -6.14 -15.62
C SER A 114 2.85 -5.12 -16.40
N TYR A 115 2.68 -3.93 -15.82
CA TYR A 115 1.92 -2.84 -16.42
C TYR A 115 2.52 -2.39 -17.76
N ARG A 116 3.85 -2.29 -17.87
CA ARG A 116 4.51 -1.95 -19.15
C ARG A 116 4.29 -3.00 -20.23
N GLN A 117 4.27 -4.28 -19.86
CA GLN A 117 4.05 -5.37 -20.81
C GLN A 117 2.60 -5.42 -21.30
N THR A 118 1.64 -5.10 -20.44
CA THR A 118 0.21 -5.25 -20.73
C THR A 118 -0.41 -3.98 -21.32
N LYS A 119 0.01 -2.80 -20.88
CA LYS A 119 -0.59 -1.51 -21.25
C LYS A 119 0.35 -0.58 -22.03
N GLY A 120 1.63 -0.92 -22.15
CA GLY A 120 2.63 -0.03 -22.75
C GLY A 120 2.32 0.38 -24.19
N GLN A 121 1.74 -0.53 -24.98
CA GLN A 121 1.33 -0.24 -26.36
C GLN A 121 0.12 0.71 -26.41
N ASP A 122 -0.86 0.54 -25.52
CA ASP A 122 -2.04 1.40 -25.45
C ASP A 122 -1.67 2.88 -25.18
N PHE A 123 -0.59 3.14 -24.43
CA PHE A 123 -0.06 4.50 -24.25
C PHE A 123 0.60 5.07 -25.50
N GLN A 124 1.33 4.24 -26.25
CA GLN A 124 1.96 4.69 -27.50
C GLN A 124 0.92 5.00 -28.57
N GLU A 125 -0.19 4.27 -28.57
CA GLU A 125 -1.34 4.49 -29.45
C GLU A 125 -2.27 5.62 -28.96
N GLY A 126 -1.96 6.24 -27.80
CA GLY A 126 -2.75 7.34 -27.25
C GLY A 126 -4.12 6.93 -26.70
N LYS A 127 -4.36 5.64 -26.48
CA LYS A 127 -5.61 5.11 -25.90
C LYS A 127 -5.71 5.37 -24.40
N LEU A 128 -4.56 5.46 -23.73
CA LEU A 128 -4.47 5.72 -22.29
C LEU A 128 -3.74 7.03 -22.02
N THR A 129 -4.17 7.70 -20.95
CA THR A 129 -3.61 8.95 -20.48
C THR A 129 -2.84 8.76 -19.18
N TYR A 130 -2.02 9.74 -18.80
CA TYR A 130 -1.31 9.72 -17.51
C TYR A 130 -2.26 9.63 -16.30
N ARG A 131 -3.53 10.03 -16.44
CA ARG A 131 -4.55 9.92 -15.39
C ARG A 131 -5.01 8.48 -15.22
N ASP A 132 -5.22 7.76 -16.30
CA ASP A 132 -5.55 6.33 -16.27
C ASP A 132 -4.43 5.55 -15.58
N PHE A 133 -3.18 5.87 -15.93
CA PHE A 133 -2.00 5.35 -15.25
C PHE A 133 -2.02 5.61 -13.74
N ALA A 134 -2.33 6.84 -13.33
CA ALA A 134 -2.36 7.22 -11.92
C ALA A 134 -3.45 6.49 -11.14
N VAL A 135 -4.63 6.29 -11.74
CA VAL A 135 -5.73 5.52 -11.16
C VAL A 135 -5.35 4.05 -11.00
N ASP A 136 -4.77 3.43 -12.03
CA ASP A 136 -4.33 2.04 -11.97
C ASP A 136 -3.24 1.83 -10.91
N PHE A 137 -2.30 2.78 -10.82
CA PHE A 137 -1.29 2.76 -9.76
C PHE A 137 -1.91 2.85 -8.36
N ARG A 138 -2.88 3.76 -8.14
CA ARG A 138 -3.57 3.89 -6.86
C ARG A 138 -4.29 2.61 -6.46
N ASN A 139 -5.03 2.02 -7.39
CA ASN A 139 -5.79 0.79 -7.15
C ASN A 139 -4.85 -0.34 -6.73
N GLU A 140 -3.77 -0.54 -7.45
CA GLU A 140 -2.82 -1.63 -7.20
C GLU A 140 -2.02 -1.42 -5.92
N MET A 141 -1.49 -0.20 -5.71
CA MET A 141 -0.78 0.11 -4.47
C MET A 141 -1.70 0.03 -3.25
N GLY A 142 -2.99 0.35 -3.38
CA GLY A 142 -3.98 0.20 -2.31
C GLY A 142 -4.21 -1.26 -1.89
N LEU A 143 -4.02 -2.23 -2.79
CA LEU A 143 -4.13 -3.66 -2.47
C LEU A 143 -2.93 -4.19 -1.69
N VAL A 144 -1.73 -3.68 -1.99
CA VAL A 144 -0.48 -4.17 -1.39
C VAL A 144 0.02 -3.32 -0.24
N ALA A 145 -0.41 -2.06 -0.13
CA ALA A 145 -0.03 -1.18 0.96
C ALA A 145 -0.52 -1.76 2.29
N PRO A 146 0.28 -1.67 3.36
CA PRO A 146 -0.17 -2.06 4.69
C PRO A 146 -1.40 -1.23 5.03
N THR A 147 -2.57 -1.87 5.04
CA THR A 147 -3.75 -1.26 5.63
C THR A 147 -3.35 -0.88 7.05
N THR A 148 -3.59 0.37 7.43
CA THR A 148 -3.41 0.80 8.80
C THR A 148 -4.36 -0.03 9.64
N MET A 149 -3.88 -1.18 10.12
CA MET A 149 -4.59 -2.01 11.09
C MET A 149 -5.04 -1.04 12.16
N HIS A 150 -6.36 -0.92 12.29
CA HIS A 150 -7.04 0.02 13.18
C HIS A 150 -6.18 0.27 14.41
N LYS A 151 -5.80 1.54 14.66
CA LYS A 151 -5.26 1.94 15.97
C LYS A 151 -6.12 1.20 16.99
N LYS A 152 -5.52 0.28 17.75
CA LYS A 152 -6.26 -0.46 18.79
C LYS A 152 -6.91 0.60 19.65
N ILE A 153 -8.23 0.77 19.48
CA ILE A 153 -9.01 1.65 20.35
C ILE A 153 -8.73 1.10 21.73
N GLY A 154 -8.11 1.92 22.58
CA GLY A 154 -7.82 1.53 23.95
C GLY A 154 -9.13 1.13 24.60
N ARG A 155 -9.33 -0.17 24.81
CA ARG A 155 -10.46 -0.64 25.61
C ARG A 155 -10.20 -0.16 27.03
N GLY A 156 -11.00 0.81 27.47
CA GLY A 156 -11.14 1.16 28.89
C GLY A 156 -10.58 2.53 29.27
N ALA A 157 -11.41 3.57 29.13
CA ALA A 157 -11.35 4.77 29.97
C ALA A 157 -12.69 5.06 30.67
N PHE A 158 -13.69 4.18 30.51
CA PHE A 158 -14.97 4.26 31.18
C PHE A 158 -15.24 2.89 31.82
N GLY A 159 -14.84 2.74 33.09
CA GLY A 159 -15.37 1.67 33.93
C GLY A 159 -16.82 2.01 34.33
N PRO A 160 -17.71 1.02 34.54
CA PRO A 160 -19.07 1.29 34.95
C PRO A 160 -19.07 1.77 36.40
N THR A 161 -19.40 3.04 36.64
CA THR A 161 -19.61 3.60 37.99
C THR A 161 -21.10 3.71 38.29
N TYR A 162 -21.79 2.58 38.48
CA TYR A 162 -23.08 2.42 39.17
C TYR A 162 -23.21 0.89 39.39
N ALA A 163 -23.50 0.31 40.55
CA ALA A 163 -23.92 0.76 41.85
C ALA A 163 -23.40 -0.26 42.88
N ASP A 164 -23.07 0.18 44.07
CA ASP A 164 -23.69 -0.33 45.30
C ASP A 164 -23.24 0.55 46.46
N GLN A 165 -24.24 1.19 47.03
CA GLN A 165 -24.20 2.03 48.20
C GLN A 165 -24.46 1.13 49.42
N GLU A 166 -24.02 1.61 50.59
CA GLU A 166 -24.17 1.02 51.94
C GLU A 166 -22.99 0.13 52.37
N ALA A 167 -22.28 0.37 53.47
CA ALA A 167 -22.48 1.29 54.59
C ALA A 167 -21.18 1.47 55.39
N ASN A 168 -21.21 2.54 56.22
CA ASN A 168 -20.58 2.69 57.54
C ASN A 168 -19.26 3.48 57.63
N ASP A 169 -19.42 4.79 57.87
CA ASP A 169 -18.91 5.54 59.02
C ASP A 169 -17.56 5.15 59.66
N GLN A 170 -16.54 6.01 59.48
CA GLN A 170 -15.94 6.86 60.53
C GLN A 170 -14.56 7.40 60.09
N ASN A 171 -14.45 8.73 60.12
CA ASN A 171 -13.31 9.55 60.59
C ASN A 171 -11.87 9.16 60.19
N ALA A 172 -11.21 9.99 59.37
CA ALA A 172 -9.98 10.72 59.76
C ALA A 172 -9.40 11.53 58.58
N GLU A 173 -9.16 12.81 58.86
CA GLU A 173 -8.34 13.72 58.07
C GLU A 173 -6.91 13.20 57.87
N GLY A 174 -6.28 13.54 56.74
CA GLY A 174 -4.87 13.25 56.55
C GLY A 174 -4.35 13.54 55.15
N ALA A 175 -4.04 14.80 54.87
CA ALA A 175 -3.18 15.19 53.76
C ALA A 175 -1.78 14.54 53.91
N SER A 176 -1.22 13.95 52.84
CA SER A 176 0.16 14.18 52.41
C SER A 176 0.61 13.29 51.25
N ARG A 177 1.08 13.97 50.20
CA ARG A 177 2.36 13.80 49.50
C ARG A 177 2.80 12.36 49.14
N GLY A 178 2.75 12.13 47.83
CA GLY A 178 3.79 11.53 47.01
C GLY A 178 4.74 10.50 47.64
N ARG A 179 4.68 9.28 47.13
CA ARG A 179 5.85 8.39 47.14
C ARG A 179 5.85 7.51 45.90
N GLY A 180 6.84 7.74 45.06
CA GLY A 180 7.15 6.89 43.92
C GLY A 180 7.34 5.43 44.36
N GLY A 181 6.50 4.56 43.82
CA GLY A 181 6.62 3.12 43.93
C GLY A 181 7.32 2.57 42.70
N ARG A 182 8.64 2.37 42.80
CA ARG A 182 9.40 1.46 41.93
C ARG A 182 8.81 0.05 42.06
N THR A 183 7.95 -0.36 41.14
CA THR A 183 7.59 -1.78 40.97
C THR A 183 8.47 -2.40 39.89
N ARG A 184 9.49 -3.08 40.38
CA ARG A 184 10.17 -4.27 39.84
C ARG A 184 9.96 -4.54 38.35
N SER A 185 11.07 -4.40 37.62
CA SER A 185 11.45 -5.17 36.43
C SER A 185 10.98 -6.63 36.54
N GLY A 186 9.75 -6.88 36.12
CA GLY A 186 9.31 -8.19 35.68
C GLY A 186 9.81 -8.33 34.25
N LYS A 187 10.99 -8.93 34.10
CA LYS A 187 11.53 -9.37 32.81
C LYS A 187 10.51 -10.32 32.18
N LYS A 188 9.55 -9.75 31.46
CA LYS A 188 8.65 -10.50 30.57
C LYS A 188 9.61 -11.13 29.59
N ARG A 189 9.87 -12.43 29.76
CA ARG A 189 10.58 -13.23 28.77
C ARG A 189 9.86 -12.99 27.46
N THR A 190 10.44 -12.12 26.64
CA THR A 190 10.21 -12.10 25.22
C THR A 190 10.50 -13.52 24.80
N ARG A 191 9.43 -14.29 24.58
CA ARG A 191 9.55 -15.50 23.79
C ARG A 191 10.13 -14.99 22.49
N ASP A 192 11.40 -15.29 22.27
CA ASP A 192 12.10 -14.91 21.06
C ASP A 192 11.18 -15.28 19.90
N ASN A 193 10.66 -14.26 19.23
CA ASN A 193 10.02 -14.41 17.94
C ASN A 193 11.19 -14.68 16.99
N ARG A 194 11.76 -15.89 17.10
CA ARG A 194 12.68 -16.43 16.13
C ARG A 194 11.92 -16.36 14.83
N SER A 195 12.43 -15.51 13.95
CA SER A 195 12.05 -15.39 12.55
C SER A 195 11.63 -16.77 12.03
N PHE A 196 10.32 -16.98 11.93
CA PHE A 196 9.78 -18.19 11.34
C PHE A 196 10.09 -18.08 9.85
N SER A 197 11.17 -18.77 9.46
CA SER A 197 11.31 -19.35 8.14
C SER A 197 9.94 -19.70 7.59
N SER A 198 9.66 -19.35 6.34
CA SER A 198 8.42 -19.68 5.62
C SER A 198 8.14 -21.19 5.48
N LYS A 199 8.92 -22.03 6.17
CA LYS A 199 8.95 -23.49 6.19
C LYS A 199 8.21 -24.06 7.40
N CYS A 200 7.49 -25.16 7.19
CA CYS A 200 6.82 -25.92 8.24
C CYS A 200 7.84 -26.48 9.25
N MET A 201 7.59 -26.29 10.55
CA MET A 201 8.46 -26.82 11.62
C MET A 201 8.60 -28.34 11.65
N LEU A 202 7.72 -29.06 10.94
CA LEU A 202 7.68 -30.51 10.96
C LEU A 202 8.42 -31.12 9.77
N CYS A 203 8.02 -30.73 8.56
CA CYS A 203 8.52 -31.33 7.32
C CYS A 203 9.45 -30.40 6.53
N ASP A 204 9.79 -29.23 7.07
CA ASP A 204 10.67 -28.21 6.45
C ASP A 204 10.25 -27.69 5.07
N VAL A 205 9.03 -28.03 4.63
CA VAL A 205 8.47 -27.57 3.35
C VAL A 205 7.81 -26.21 3.54
N PRO A 206 8.09 -25.23 2.66
CA PRO A 206 7.44 -23.93 2.71
C PRO A 206 5.96 -23.96 2.29
N GLY A 207 5.19 -23.00 2.78
CA GLY A 207 3.83 -22.74 2.28
C GLY A 207 2.67 -23.37 3.06
N HIS A 208 2.90 -23.97 4.23
CA HIS A 208 1.81 -24.42 5.11
C HIS A 208 2.19 -24.35 6.60
N LYS A 209 1.18 -24.32 7.47
CA LYS A 209 1.35 -24.38 8.94
C LYS A 209 1.44 -25.83 9.41
N ILE A 210 1.99 -26.06 10.61
CA ILE A 210 2.07 -27.41 11.20
C ILE A 210 0.71 -28.12 11.34
N GLU A 211 -0.37 -27.36 11.50
CA GLU A 211 -1.75 -27.86 11.59
C GLU A 211 -2.26 -28.45 10.26
N GLU A 212 -1.72 -27.98 9.14
CA GLU A 212 -2.10 -28.36 7.77
C GLU A 212 -1.07 -29.30 7.14
N CYS A 213 -0.10 -29.78 7.93
CA CYS A 213 0.96 -30.65 7.44
C CYS A 213 0.38 -32.01 7.01
N PHE A 214 0.57 -32.37 5.73
CA PHE A 214 0.06 -33.62 5.16
C PHE A 214 0.62 -34.89 5.82
N PHE A 215 1.74 -34.79 6.55
CA PHE A 215 2.27 -35.91 7.33
C PHE A 215 1.50 -36.16 8.65
N LEU A 216 0.74 -35.17 9.14
CA LEU A 216 -0.07 -35.30 10.36
C LEU A 216 -1.58 -35.35 10.08
N SER A 217 -2.03 -34.78 8.97
CA SER A 217 -3.45 -34.68 8.66
C SER A 217 -3.99 -35.97 8.06
N GLN A 218 -5.23 -36.32 8.41
CA GLN A 218 -5.98 -37.41 7.76
C GLN A 218 -6.52 -37.01 6.37
N GLN A 219 -6.24 -35.78 5.93
CA GLN A 219 -6.78 -35.16 4.72
C GLN A 219 -5.68 -34.94 3.67
N ALA A 220 -4.70 -35.85 3.62
CA ALA A 220 -3.68 -35.85 2.60
C ALA A 220 -4.30 -36.16 1.21
N PRO A 221 -3.95 -35.41 0.15
CA PRO A 221 -4.41 -35.70 -1.21
C PRO A 221 -3.99 -37.09 -1.70
N THR A 222 -4.76 -37.70 -2.58
CA THR A 222 -4.51 -39.06 -3.12
C THR A 222 -3.19 -39.17 -3.90
N TRP A 223 -2.66 -38.06 -4.43
CA TRP A 223 -1.38 -37.99 -5.12
C TRP A 223 -0.18 -37.82 -4.18
N PHE A 224 -0.39 -37.53 -2.90
CA PHE A 224 0.68 -37.37 -1.92
C PHE A 224 1.12 -38.74 -1.41
N LYS A 225 2.32 -39.17 -1.83
CA LYS A 225 2.95 -40.41 -1.39
C LYS A 225 4.13 -40.07 -0.46
N PRO A 226 3.99 -40.20 0.86
CA PRO A 226 5.10 -39.98 1.77
C PRO A 226 6.15 -41.08 1.62
N THR A 227 7.43 -40.71 1.53
CA THR A 227 8.55 -41.65 1.60
C THR A 227 8.74 -42.12 3.04
N ASP A 228 9.03 -43.41 3.25
CA ASP A 228 9.21 -43.99 4.59
C ASP A 228 10.35 -43.29 5.37
N GLU A 229 11.46 -42.97 4.71
CA GLU A 229 12.58 -42.21 5.29
C GLU A 229 12.15 -40.86 5.87
N LYS A 230 11.26 -40.14 5.17
CA LYS A 230 10.77 -38.83 5.62
C LYS A 230 9.78 -38.95 6.77
N ARG A 231 9.05 -40.07 6.85
CA ARG A 231 8.16 -40.35 7.97
C ARG A 231 8.96 -40.61 9.25
N GLU A 232 10.01 -41.42 9.17
CA GLU A 232 10.91 -41.69 10.30
C GLU A 232 11.62 -40.43 10.80
N GLU A 233 12.12 -39.57 9.89
CA GLU A 233 12.73 -38.29 10.25
C GLU A 233 11.75 -37.37 11.01
N ILE A 234 10.50 -37.31 10.55
CA ILE A 234 9.45 -36.52 11.18
C ILE A 234 9.07 -37.09 12.55
N GLU A 235 8.98 -38.41 12.69
CA GLU A 235 8.68 -39.07 13.96
C GLU A 235 9.80 -38.88 14.98
N ALA A 236 11.07 -39.00 14.56
CA ALA A 236 12.22 -38.68 15.39
C ALA A 236 12.20 -37.21 15.86
N ARG A 237 11.89 -36.28 14.96
CA ARG A 237 11.79 -34.85 15.28
C ARG A 237 10.64 -34.53 16.23
N ILE A 238 9.52 -35.25 16.16
CA ILE A 238 8.43 -35.13 17.13
C ILE A 238 8.89 -35.61 18.52
N GLU A 239 9.75 -36.62 18.60
CA GLU A 239 10.22 -37.17 19.87
C GLU A 239 11.31 -36.29 20.51
N GLU A 240 12.23 -35.76 19.70
CA GLU A 240 13.33 -34.88 20.16
C GLU A 240 12.82 -33.51 20.64
N ASP A 241 11.88 -32.89 19.91
CA ASP A 241 11.43 -31.53 20.21
C ASP A 241 10.19 -31.50 21.11
N VAL A 242 10.40 -31.17 22.38
CA VAL A 242 9.32 -30.98 23.39
C VAL A 242 8.25 -29.97 22.94
N ASN A 243 8.64 -28.97 22.14
CA ASN A 243 7.71 -27.97 21.61
C ASN A 243 6.80 -28.57 20.50
N ILE A 244 7.38 -29.33 19.57
CA ILE A 244 6.65 -30.00 18.49
C ILE A 244 5.75 -31.08 19.09
N LYS A 245 6.26 -31.89 20.01
CA LYS A 245 5.51 -32.90 20.76
C LYS A 245 4.25 -32.32 21.42
N ARG A 246 4.37 -31.18 22.10
CA ARG A 246 3.24 -30.49 22.73
C ARG A 246 2.21 -30.01 21.71
N ILE A 247 2.64 -29.48 20.57
CA ILE A 247 1.75 -29.00 19.50
C ILE A 247 0.98 -30.18 18.88
N VAL A 248 1.69 -31.26 18.52
CA VAL A 248 1.09 -32.48 17.95
C VAL A 248 0.10 -33.14 18.91
N GLN A 249 0.45 -33.26 20.19
CA GLN A 249 -0.46 -33.78 21.22
C GLN A 249 -1.71 -32.89 21.41
N GLY A 250 -1.53 -31.56 21.37
CA GLY A 250 -2.62 -30.59 21.42
C GLY A 250 -3.57 -30.67 20.21
N MET A 251 -3.09 -31.13 19.06
CA MET A 251 -3.90 -31.39 17.87
C MET A 251 -4.64 -32.72 17.94
N ARG A 252 -3.98 -33.80 18.40
CA ARG A 252 -4.60 -35.13 18.57
C ARG A 252 -5.77 -35.12 19.59
N GLY A 253 -5.76 -34.21 20.56
CA GLY A 253 -6.84 -34.03 21.54
C GLY A 253 -8.04 -33.19 21.04
N LYS A 254 -7.94 -32.52 19.90
CA LYS A 254 -9.05 -31.74 19.32
C LYS A 254 -9.74 -32.57 18.25
N ARG A 255 -10.92 -33.11 18.57
CA ARG A 255 -11.84 -33.69 17.56
C ARG A 255 -11.98 -32.69 16.39
N PRO A 256 -11.99 -33.17 15.13
CA PRO A 256 -12.15 -32.29 13.98
C PRO A 256 -13.48 -31.53 14.10
N ARG A 257 -13.41 -30.19 14.03
CA ARG A 257 -14.60 -29.37 13.80
C ARG A 257 -15.04 -29.64 12.37
N THR A 258 -16.08 -30.46 12.21
CA THR A 258 -16.83 -30.60 10.96
C THR A 258 -17.44 -29.25 10.62
N GLY A 259 -16.74 -28.45 9.82
CA GLY A 259 -17.31 -27.28 9.17
C GLY A 259 -18.17 -27.77 8.00
N THR A 260 -19.47 -27.91 8.25
CA THR A 260 -20.46 -28.18 7.22
C THR A 260 -20.41 -27.05 6.19
N ARG A 261 -19.77 -27.28 5.04
CA ARG A 261 -19.92 -26.42 3.86
C ARG A 261 -21.28 -26.75 3.24
N SER A 262 -22.29 -25.96 3.59
CA SER A 262 -23.55 -25.88 2.85
C SER A 262 -23.24 -25.41 1.42
N GLY A 263 -23.62 -26.21 0.42
CA GLY A 263 -23.40 -25.86 -0.98
C GLY A 263 -23.88 -26.95 -1.94
N SER A 264 -25.21 -27.14 -1.98
CA SER A 264 -26.02 -27.56 -3.13
C SER A 264 -25.54 -28.72 -4.02
N SER A 265 -26.20 -29.86 -3.88
CA SER A 265 -26.31 -30.88 -4.94
C SER A 265 -27.78 -30.91 -5.34
N ARG A 266 -28.16 -30.81 -6.63
CA ARG A 266 -28.53 -31.92 -7.56
C ARG A 266 -29.59 -31.29 -8.52
N SER A 267 -29.80 -31.63 -9.79
CA SER A 267 -29.67 -32.84 -10.62
C SER A 267 -29.64 -32.37 -12.09
N ALA A 268 -28.83 -32.90 -13.01
CA ALA A 268 -28.94 -34.19 -13.70
C ALA A 268 -30.21 -34.35 -14.56
N SER A 269 -30.01 -34.49 -15.87
CA SER A 269 -30.78 -35.38 -16.74
C SER A 269 -29.89 -35.90 -17.87
N GLU A 270 -29.76 -37.22 -17.90
CA GLU A 270 -29.30 -38.11 -18.99
C GLU A 270 -29.94 -37.72 -20.34
N SER A 271 -29.49 -38.12 -21.54
CA SER A 271 -29.13 -39.49 -21.92
C SER A 271 -28.63 -39.57 -23.38
N LEU A 272 -27.88 -40.66 -23.64
CA LEU A 272 -27.85 -41.51 -24.84
C LEU A 272 -27.10 -41.11 -26.15
N THR A 273 -25.98 -41.82 -26.35
CA THR A 273 -25.62 -42.71 -27.49
C THR A 273 -25.95 -42.31 -28.94
N LYS A 274 -24.90 -42.28 -29.80
CA LYS A 274 -24.76 -43.20 -30.95
C LYS A 274 -23.37 -43.13 -31.60
N GLN A 275 -22.98 -44.27 -32.15
CA GLN A 275 -21.77 -44.60 -32.89
C GLN A 275 -21.80 -44.08 -34.34
N GLU A 276 -20.75 -44.45 -35.10
CA GLU A 276 -20.48 -44.29 -36.54
C GLU A 276 -19.75 -42.98 -36.86
N GLY A 277 -18.68 -42.90 -37.65
CA GLY A 277 -18.07 -43.79 -38.63
C GLY A 277 -17.35 -42.85 -39.61
N THR A 278 -16.11 -43.16 -40.00
CA THR A 278 -15.19 -42.41 -40.87
C THR A 278 -15.80 -41.94 -42.21
N PRO A 279 -15.20 -40.96 -42.92
CA PRO A 279 -14.22 -41.35 -43.93
C PRO A 279 -12.98 -40.44 -44.09
N VAL A 280 -12.00 -41.10 -44.70
CA VAL A 280 -10.75 -40.67 -45.32
C VAL A 280 -10.96 -39.49 -46.29
N ILE A 281 -9.98 -38.59 -46.37
CA ILE A 281 -9.80 -37.67 -47.50
C ILE A 281 -8.35 -37.80 -47.95
N GLU A 282 -8.15 -38.40 -49.13
CA GLU A 282 -6.98 -38.22 -49.99
C GLU A 282 -7.31 -37.14 -51.02
N ASP A 283 -6.38 -36.19 -51.18
CA ASP A 283 -5.88 -35.69 -52.48
C ASP A 283 -4.51 -35.02 -52.23
#